data_AF-A0A3N2NAV7-F1
#
_entry.id   AF-A0A3N2NAV7-F1
#
_cell.length_a   1.000
_cell.length_b   1.000
_cell.length_c   1.000
_cell.angle_alpha   90.00
_cell.angle_beta   90.00
_cell.angle_gamma   90.00
#
_symmetry.space_group_name_H-M   'P 1'
#
loop_
_entity.id
_entity.type
_entity.pdbx_description
1 polymer ?
#
loop_
_entity_poly.entity_id
_entity_poly.type
_entity_poly.pdbx_seq_one_letter_code
_entity_poly.pdbx_strand_id
1 'polypeptide(L)' 'MADEVGLGKTIEAGHILLELKEREEFKTALIVCPNSLKIKWQTELQEKFGLSFKIYYYCPLNFFFERLKN' A
#
# COMPACT_ATOMS: atom_id res chain seq x y z
N MET A 1 -14.74 7.26 12.45
CA MET A 1 -15.96 6.95 11.68
C MET A 1 -15.51 6.38 10.35
N ALA A 2 -15.95 5.16 10.02
CA ALA A 2 -15.57 4.46 8.81
C ALA A 2 -16.49 4.94 7.69
N ASP A 3 -16.19 6.10 7.11
CA ASP A 3 -17.03 6.67 6.06
C ASP A 3 -16.89 5.81 4.80
N GLU A 4 -18.04 5.24 4.44
CA GLU A 4 -18.36 4.53 3.20
C GLU A 4 -17.40 3.41 2.80
N VAL A 5 -17.77 2.19 3.20
CA VAL A 5 -17.15 0.95 2.75
C VAL A 5 -17.49 0.76 1.26
N GLY A 6 -16.62 1.22 0.36
CA GLY A 6 -16.78 1.02 -1.09
C GLY A 6 -16.25 2.13 -1.99
N LEU A 7 -16.02 3.34 -1.47
CA LEU A 7 -15.66 4.54 -2.26
C LEU A 7 -14.17 4.63 -2.65
N GLY A 8 -13.60 3.60 -3.26
CA GLY A 8 -12.30 3.78 -3.94
C GLY A 8 -11.11 4.14 -3.04
N LYS A 9 -11.07 3.65 -1.79
CA LYS A 9 -9.92 3.86 -0.87
C LYS A 9 -8.57 3.44 -1.47
N THR A 10 -8.56 2.43 -2.35
CA THR A 10 -7.35 2.06 -3.11
C THR A 10 -6.90 3.17 -4.06
N ILE A 11 -7.84 3.87 -4.68
CA ILE A 11 -7.60 4.97 -5.62
C ILE A 11 -7.08 6.19 -4.88
N GLU A 12 -7.73 6.56 -3.78
CA GLU A 12 -7.27 7.65 -2.90
C GLU A 12 -5.86 7.38 -2.38
N ALA A 13 -5.61 6.16 -1.88
CA ALA A 13 -4.28 5.74 -1.42
C ALA A 13 -3.25 5.79 -2.57
N GLY A 14 -3.62 5.38 -3.78
CA GLY A 14 -2.75 5.46 -4.95
C GLY A 14 -2.34 6.90 -5.29
N HIS A 15 -3.29 7.84 -5.27
CA HIS A 15 -2.99 9.26 -5.50
C HIS A 15 -2.07 9.84 -4.42
N ILE A 16 -2.34 9.56 -3.15
CA ILE A 16 -1.50 10.03 -2.04
C ILE A 16 -0.08 9.48 -2.18
N LEU A 17 0.06 8.18 -2.49
CA LEU A 17 1.37 7.54 -2.66
C LEU A 17 2.14 8.08 -3.86
N LEU A 18 1.46 8.40 -4.96
CA LEU A 18 2.12 9.04 -6.11
C LEU A 18 2.61 10.43 -5.76
N GLU A 19 1.75 11.27 -5.17
CA GLU A 19 2.12 12.65 -4.80
C GLU A 19 3.34 12.67 -3.87
N LEU A 20 3.32 11.84 -2.82
CA LEU A 20 4.43 11.76 -1.88
C LEU A 20 5.71 11.19 -2.54
N LYS A 21 5.58 10.38 -3.60
CA LYS A 21 6.72 9.78 -4.30
C LYS A 21 7.37 10.81 -5.21
N GLU A 22 6.58 11.59 -5.93
CA GLU A 22 7.07 12.69 -6.78
C GLU A 22 7.79 13.78 -5.96
N ARG A 23 7.41 13.94 -4.68
CA ARG A 23 8.08 14.85 -3.74
C ARG A 23 9.30 14.23 -3.03
N GLU A 24 9.60 12.96 -3.29
CA GLU A 24 10.64 12.18 -2.60
C GLU A 24 10.48 12.14 -1.06
N GLU A 25 9.25 12.29 -0.56
CA GLU A 25 8.94 12.45 0.88
C GLU A 25 8.88 11.11 1.64
N PHE A 26 8.94 9.98 0.96
CA PHE A 26 9.00 8.66 1.60
C PHE A 26 9.85 7.66 0.83
N LYS A 27 10.49 6.74 1.56
CA LYS A 27 11.30 5.64 1.00
C LYS A 27 10.55 4.32 0.89
N THR A 28 9.52 4.11 1.71
CA THR A 28 8.76 2.85 1.74
C THR A 28 7.35 3.06 2.25
N ALA A 29 6.39 2.34 1.68
CA ALA A 29 4.99 2.32 2.11
C ALA A 29 4.57 0.90 2.53
N LEU A 30 3.75 0.80 3.57
CA LEU A 30 3.13 -0.45 4.03
C LEU A 30 1.61 -0.31 3.96
N ILE A 31 0.96 -1.26 3.29
CA ILE A 31 -0.49 -1.35 3.22
C ILE A 31 -0.94 -2.58 4.00
N VAL A 32 -1.76 -2.37 5.03
CA VAL A 32 -2.34 -3.45 5.84
C VAL A 32 -3.80 -3.61 5.43
N CYS A 33 -4.18 -4.79 4.98
CA CYS A 33 -5.53 -5.09 4.53
C CYS A 33 -5.93 -6.54 4.84
N PRO A 34 -7.23 -6.87 4.85
CA PRO A 34 -7.71 -8.24 4.92
C PRO A 34 -7.08 -9.13 3.85
N ASN A 35 -6.86 -10.40 4.18
CA ASN A 35 -6.24 -11.39 3.29
C ASN A 35 -6.94 -11.53 1.93
N SER A 36 -8.25 -11.29 1.87
CA SER A 36 -9.06 -11.31 0.65
C SER A 36 -8.84 -10.12 -0.27
N LEU A 37 -8.32 -8.99 0.24
CA LEU A 37 -8.18 -7.74 -0.51
C LEU A 37 -6.76 -7.50 -1.04
N LYS A 38 -5.75 -8.21 -0.53
CA LYS A 38 -4.33 -8.01 -0.91
C LYS A 38 -4.06 -8.03 -2.41
N ILE A 39 -4.69 -8.95 -3.15
CA ILE A 39 -4.51 -9.07 -4.61
C ILE A 39 -5.17 -7.87 -5.31
N LYS A 40 -6.39 -7.50 -4.89
CA LYS A 40 -7.09 -6.34 -5.45
C LYS A 40 -6.26 -5.06 -5.28
N TRP A 41 -5.69 -4.83 -4.09
CA TRP A 41 -4.82 -3.69 -3.83
C TRP A 41 -3.58 -3.69 -4.73
N GLN A 42 -2.90 -4.84 -4.84
CA GLN A 42 -1.71 -4.97 -5.69
C GLN A 42 -2.05 -4.68 -7.16
N THR A 43 -3.12 -5.28 -7.69
CA THR A 43 -3.56 -5.10 -9.08
C THR A 43 -3.97 -3.66 -9.35
N GLU A 44 -4.85 -3.07 -8.53
CA GLU A 44 -5.33 -1.70 -8.76
C GLU A 44 -4.19 -0.67 -8.66
N LEU A 45 -3.27 -0.82 -7.71
CA LEU A 45 -2.13 0.08 -7.56
C LEU A 45 -1.12 -0.05 -8.70
N GLN A 46 -0.88 -1.28 -9.19
CA GLN A 46 0.01 -1.51 -10.31
C GLN A 46 -0.57 -1.00 -11.63
N GLU A 47 -1.84 -1.32 -11.92
CA GLU A 47 -2.46 -1.01 -13.20
C GLU A 47 -2.79 0.47 -13.35
N LYS A 48 -3.24 1.14 -12.27
CA LYS A 48 -3.73 2.52 -12.35
C LYS A 48 -2.65 3.55 -12.02
N PHE A 49 -1.66 3.17 -11.22
CA PHE A 49 -0.66 4.11 -10.70
C PHE A 49 0.79 3.65 -10.93
N GLY A 50 1.02 2.47 -11.50
CA GLY A 50 2.36 1.92 -11.71
C GLY A 50 3.10 1.60 -10.40
N LEU A 51 2.39 1.52 -9.27
CA LEU A 51 2.98 1.27 -7.96
C LEU A 51 3.02 -0.24 -7.67
N SER A 52 4.23 -0.79 -7.62
CA SER A 52 4.45 -2.22 -7.37
C SER A 52 4.59 -2.53 -5.88
N PHE A 53 3.76 -3.45 -5.39
CA PHE A 53 3.77 -3.92 -4.01
C PHE A 53 4.09 -5.41 -3.93
N LYS A 54 4.88 -5.81 -2.92
CA LYS A 54 5.14 -7.21 -2.58
C LYS A 54 4.19 -7.65 -1.46
N ILE A 55 3.50 -8.77 -1.67
CA ILE A 55 2.59 -9.36 -0.68
C ILE A 55 3.39 -10.24 0.29
N TYR A 56 3.14 -10.06 1.59
CA TYR A 56 3.71 -10.87 2.66
C TYR A 56 2.57 -11.64 3.37
N TYR A 57 2.66 -12.97 3.39
CA TYR A 57 1.60 -13.86 3.91
C TYR A 57 1.82 -14.23 5.38
N TYR A 58 3.07 -14.45 5.77
CA TYR A 58 3.52 -14.66 7.13
C TYR A 58 4.88 -13.99 7.26
N CYS A 59 4.86 -12.80 7.84
CA CYS A 59 6.05 -12.07 8.19
C CYS A 59 5.75 -11.54 9.59
N PRO A 60 6.54 -11.89 10.62
CA PRO A 60 6.50 -11.13 11.85
C PRO A 60 6.69 -9.66 11.43
N LEU A 61 5.77 -8.77 11.80
CA LEU A 61 5.86 -7.34 11.49
C LEU A 61 7.27 -6.79 11.80
N ASN A 62 7.92 -7.35 12.83
CA ASN A 62 9.33 -7.12 13.14
C ASN A 62 10.28 -7.23 11.95
N PHE A 63 10.17 -8.26 11.11
CA PHE A 63 11.06 -8.44 9.96
C PHE A 63 10.87 -7.35 8.89
N PHE A 64 9.65 -6.82 8.74
CA PHE A 64 9.43 -5.64 7.91
C PHE A 64 10.03 -4.38 8.54
N PHE A 65 9.83 -4.17 9.85
CA PHE A 65 10.42 -3.03 10.56
C PHE A 65 11.96 -3.05 10.55
N GLU A 66 12.59 -4.21 10.63
CA GLU A 66 14.04 -4.38 10.46
C GLU A 66 14.51 -3.91 9.08
N ARG A 67 13.72 -4.17 8.02
CA ARG A 67 14.02 -3.71 6.65
C ARG A 67 13.83 -2.21 6.46
N LEU A 68 13.00 -1.56 7.27
CA LEU A 68 12.77 -0.10 7.23
C LEU A 68 13.86 0.70 7.95
N LYS A 69 14.67 0.06 8.81
CA LYS A 69 15.71 0.73 9.60
C LYS A 69 17.05 0.88 8.87
N ASN A 70 17.17 0.34 7.65
CA ASN A 70 18.32 0.51 6.76
C ASN A 70 17.92 1.40 5.57
#